data_AF-A0A9D9SHY6-F1
#
_entry.id   AF-A0A9D9SHY6-F1
#
_cell.length_a   1.000
_cell.length_b   1.000
_cell.length_c   1.000
_cell.angle_alpha   90.00
_cell.angle_beta   90.00
_cell.angle_gamma   90.00
#
_symmetry.space_group_name_H-M   'P 1'
#
loop_
_entity.id
_entity.type
_entity.pdbx_description
1 polymer ?
#
loop_
_entity_poly.entity_id
_entity_poly.type
_entity_poly.pdbx_seq_one_letter_code
_entity_poly.pdbx_strand_id
1 'polypeptide(L)' 'MKIAILPGDGIGSEIVTEAVRVLEVLDLRFETESALVGGAAYEAHGHPLPDSTLKLAQ' A
#
# COMPACT_ATOMS: atom_id res chain seq x y z
N MET A 1 4.17 -3.54 -15.07
CA MET A 1 3.45 -2.48 -14.33
C MET A 1 3.78 -2.67 -12.85
N LYS A 2 4.18 -1.62 -12.14
CA LYS A 2 4.46 -1.69 -10.70
C LYS A 2 3.34 -0.98 -9.94
N ILE A 3 2.82 -1.61 -8.89
CA ILE A 3 1.69 -1.12 -8.10
C ILE A 3 2.17 -0.93 -6.65
N ALA A 4 2.14 0.31 -6.18
CA ALA A 4 2.33 0.61 -4.76
C ALA A 4 1.04 0.27 -3.98
N ILE A 5 1.15 -0.58 -2.97
CA ILE A 5 0.03 -0.99 -2.11
C ILE A 5 0.10 -0.21 -0.80
N LEU A 6 -0.81 0.73 -0.61
CA LEU A 6 -0.86 1.63 0.54
C LEU A 6 -2.15 1.36 1.35
N PRO A 7 -2.14 0.42 2.30
CA PRO A 7 -3.35 -0.03 2.99
C PRO A 7 -3.99 1.02 3.91
N GLY A 8 -3.23 2.01 4.38
CA GLY A 8 -3.73 3.04 5.29
C GLY A 8 -4.21 2.46 6.64
N ASP A 9 -5.25 3.06 7.19
CA ASP A 9 -5.72 2.80 8.57
C ASP A 9 -7.14 2.19 8.61
N GLY A 10 -7.48 1.61 9.76
CA GLY A 10 -8.80 1.03 10.00
C GLY A 10 -9.15 -0.03 8.95
N ILE A 11 -10.34 0.11 8.35
CA ILE A 11 -10.86 -0.80 7.32
C ILE A 11 -9.98 -0.85 6.05
N GLY A 12 -9.11 0.14 5.84
CA GLY A 12 -8.24 0.20 4.67
C GLY A 12 -7.37 -1.06 4.53
N SER A 13 -6.81 -1.53 5.64
CA SER A 13 -6.00 -2.76 5.68
C SER A 13 -6.77 -4.02 5.27
N GLU A 14 -8.04 -4.12 5.67
CA GLU A 14 -8.91 -5.25 5.36
C GLU A 14 -9.32 -5.24 3.88
N ILE A 15 -9.81 -4.10 3.38
CA ILE A 15 -10.33 -4.01 2.01
C ILE A 15 -9.21 -4.05 0.96
N VAL A 16 -8.03 -3.51 1.26
CA VAL A 16 -6.89 -3.54 0.34
C VAL A 16 -6.34 -4.96 0.20
N THR A 17 -6.36 -5.76 1.26
CA THR A 17 -6.01 -7.18 1.19
C THR A 17 -6.91 -7.92 0.19
N GLU A 18 -8.22 -7.69 0.24
CA GLU A 18 -9.16 -8.30 -0.69
C GLU A 18 -9.01 -7.77 -2.13
N ALA A 19 -8.68 -6.48 -2.30
CA ALA A 19 -8.37 -5.93 -3.61
C ALA A 19 -7.13 -6.60 -4.24
N VAL A 20 -6.07 -6.83 -3.46
CA VAL A 20 -4.88 -7.55 -3.92
C VAL A 20 -5.22 -8.97 -4.33
N ARG A 21 -6.04 -9.70 -3.55
CA ARG A 21 -6.51 -11.05 -3.93
C ARG A 21 -7.25 -11.07 -5.26
N VAL A 22 -8.04 -10.04 -5.56
CA VAL A 22 -8.71 -9.92 -6.86
C VAL A 22 -7.70 -9.67 -7.97
N LEU A 23 -6.64 -8.87 -7.74
CA LEU A 23 -5.60 -8.65 -8.73
C LEU A 23 -4.82 -9.93 -9.04
N GLU A 24 -4.52 -10.74 -8.02
CA GLU A 24 -3.75 -11.99 -8.14
C GLU A 24 -4.43 -13.07 -8.99
N VAL A 25 -5.76 -13.04 -9.15
CA VAL A 25 -6.50 -14.01 -9.97
C VAL A 25 -6.65 -13.58 -11.44
N LEU A 26 -6.21 -12.36 -11.78
CA LEU A 26 -6.20 -11.88 -13.15
C LEU A 26 -4.95 -12.39 -13.87
N ASP A 27 -5.08 -12.77 -15.14
CA ASP A 27 -3.94 -13.09 -16.01
C ASP A 27 -3.23 -11.82 -16.49
N LEU A 28 -2.72 -11.03 -15.55
CA LEU A 28 -2.01 -9.77 -15.77
C LEU A 28 -0.61 -9.82 -15.17
N ARG A 29 0.36 -9.25 -15.87
CA ARG A 29 1.74 -9.15 -15.37
C ARG A 29 1.96 -7.82 -14.64
N PHE A 30 2.05 -7.88 -13.33
CA PHE A 30 2.37 -6.75 -12.47
C PHE A 30 3.28 -7.15 -11.32
N GLU A 31 3.94 -6.17 -10.73
CA GLU A 31 4.70 -6.30 -9.48
C GLU A 31 4.03 -5.43 -8.43
N THR A 32 3.92 -5.92 -7.20
CA THR A 32 3.38 -5.18 -6.06
C THR A 32 4.47 -4.91 -5.04
N GLU A 33 4.41 -3.74 -4.41
CA GLU A 33 5.26 -3.42 -3.26
C GLU A 33 4.44 -2.56 -2.28
N SER A 34 4.51 -2.89 -0.98
CA SER A 34 3.68 -2.26 0.04
C SER A 34 4.47 -1.25 0.87
N ALA A 35 3.82 -0.16 1.28
CA ALA A 35 4.39 0.80 2.23
C ALA A 35 3.33 1.39 3.16
N LEU A 36 3.77 1.94 4.30
CA LEU A 36 2.90 2.58 5.27
C LEU A 36 2.49 3.98 4.82
N VAL A 37 1.23 4.35 5.11
CA VAL A 37 0.69 5.71 4.94
C VAL A 37 -0.33 5.96 6.06
N GLY A 38 -0.62 7.23 6.35
CA GLY A 38 -1.65 7.62 7.31
C GLY A 38 -1.20 7.50 8.78
N GLY A 39 -2.12 7.14 9.66
CA GLY A 39 -1.90 6.96 11.09
C GLY A 39 -0.83 5.91 11.39
N ALA A 40 -0.87 4.76 10.72
CA ALA A 40 0.11 3.69 10.86
C ALA A 40 1.53 4.17 10.51
N ALA A 41 1.67 5.02 9.50
CA ALA A 41 2.94 5.64 9.17
C ALA A 41 3.36 6.70 10.19
N TYR A 42 2.40 7.48 10.71
CA TYR A 42 2.69 8.45 11.76
C TYR A 42 3.18 7.78 13.05
N GLU A 43 2.55 6.67 13.46
CA GLU A 43 2.97 5.89 14.61
C GLU A 43 4.39 5.31 14.43
N ALA A 44 4.70 4.80 13.23
CA ALA A 44 6.00 4.16 12.96
C ALA A 44 7.14 5.15 12.66
N HIS A 45 6.83 6.28 12.01
CA HIS A 45 7.83 7.17 11.41
C HIS A 45 7.69 8.64 11.84
N GLY A 46 6.69 8.99 12.66
CA GLY A 46 6.43 10.36 13.09
C GLY A 46 5.89 11.27 11.98
N HIS A 47 5.55 10.72 10.81
CA HIS A 47 5.05 11.46 9.66
C HIS A 47 4.01 10.61 8.89
N PRO A 48 2.85 11.18 8.51
CA PRO A 48 1.78 10.41 7.87
C PRO A 48 2.10 9.97 6.44
N LEU A 49 3.09 10.59 5.80
CA LEU A 49 3.60 10.22 4.49
C LEU A 49 5.13 10.18 4.52
N PRO A 50 5.77 9.06 4.87
CA PRO A 50 7.22 8.93 4.86
C PRO A 50 7.79 9.16 3.46
N ASP A 51 8.99 9.73 3.38
CA ASP A 51 9.68 9.93 2.10
C ASP A 51 9.89 8.62 1.32
N SER A 52 10.06 7.50 2.03
CA SER A 52 10.15 6.16 1.43
C SER A 52 8.85 5.76 0.72
N THR A 53 7.70 6.06 1.33
CA THR A 53 6.38 5.80 0.76
C THR A 53 6.14 6.66 -0.48
N LEU A 54 6.53 7.95 -0.43
CA LEU A 54 6.44 8.84 -1.58
C LEU A 54 7.32 8.35 -2.74
N LYS A 55 8.57 7.95 -2.46
CA LYS A 55 9.49 7.40 -3.48
C LYS A 55 8.97 6.10 -4.09
N LEU A 56 8.29 5.27 -3.32
CA LEU A 56 7.67 4.05 -3.84
C LEU A 56 6.55 4.34 -4.85
N ALA A 57 5.81 5.44 -4.65
CA ALA A 57 4.64 5.79 -5.45
C ALA A 57 4.95 6.63 -6.71
N GLN A 58 6.22 6.97 -6.95
CA GLN A 58 6.71 7.75 -8.10
C GLN A 58 7.17 6.84 -9.25
#